data_AF-A0AAJ2X207-F1
#
_entry.id   AF-A0AAJ2X207-F1
#
_cell.length_a   1.000
_cell.length_b   1.000
_cell.length_c   1.000
_cell.angle_alpha   90.00
_cell.angle_beta   90.00
_cell.angle_gamma   90.00
#
_symmetry.space_group_name_H-M   'P 1'
#
loop_
_entity.id
_entity.type
_entity.pdbx_description
1 polymer ?
#
loop_
_entity_poly.entity_id
_entity_poly.type
_entity_poly.pdbx_seq_one_letter_code
_entity_poly.pdbx_strand_id
1 'polypeptide(L)'
;MDLTHLRIRRLELDDTRLLFTLDNGMRIDEPIQAQRLLAKATPAQRAQWQLTDDSHGVNWPAVAPPSAQGLLNMPMLLWHRRTARAQARLVAVRGRFDALTPGERELVALARLDADMSDSGYARYFDHWDALTRSCALQALTAMGASQVRQAIDGLGAVFERLEEDPDLLSIEDILDAMSETDRQRVDGWEEVYYRQSSALARLGLIHYGVDKA
;
A
#
# COMPACT_ATOMS: atom_id res chain seq x y z
N MET A 1 -12.11 -5.44 14.55
CA MET A 1 -12.72 -4.10 14.50
C MET A 1 -13.10 -3.86 13.05
N ASP A 2 -14.34 -3.50 12.73
CA ASP A 2 -14.71 -3.20 11.34
C ASP A 2 -14.40 -1.74 10.99
N LEU A 3 -14.31 -1.43 9.70
CA LEU A 3 -14.02 -0.07 9.21
C LEU A 3 -15.31 0.72 8.88
N THR A 4 -16.46 0.34 9.46
CA THR A 4 -17.74 1.01 9.14
C THR A 4 -17.73 2.50 9.48
N HIS A 5 -17.02 2.88 10.55
CA HIS A 5 -16.80 4.26 10.95
C HIS A 5 -15.96 5.09 9.95
N LEU A 6 -15.33 4.46 8.96
CA LEU A 6 -14.61 5.12 7.86
C LEU A 6 -15.41 5.18 6.55
N ARG A 7 -16.70 4.83 6.58
CA ARG A 7 -17.59 4.98 5.41
C ARG A 7 -17.73 6.44 5.02
N ILE A 8 -17.84 6.67 3.72
CA ILE A 8 -18.09 7.97 3.12
C ILE A 8 -19.56 8.32 3.37
N ARG A 9 -19.78 9.31 4.23
CA ARG A 9 -21.10 9.85 4.52
C ARG A 9 -21.51 10.94 3.51
N ARG A 10 -20.53 11.74 3.09
CA ARG A 10 -20.75 12.86 2.16
C ARG A 10 -19.52 13.07 1.30
N LEU A 11 -19.75 13.40 0.04
CA LEU A 11 -18.76 13.89 -0.90
C LEU A 11 -19.25 15.24 -1.45
N GLU A 12 -18.41 16.26 -1.34
CA GLU A 12 -18.56 17.55 -1.98
C GLU A 12 -17.41 17.73 -2.96
N LEU A 13 -17.67 18.37 -4.10
CA LEU A 13 -16.66 18.66 -5.11
C LEU A 13 -16.65 20.16 -5.36
N ASP A 14 -15.45 20.73 -5.42
CA ASP A 14 -15.21 22.02 -6.07
C ASP A 14 -14.36 21.82 -7.33
N ASP A 15 -13.96 22.93 -7.98
CA ASP A 15 -13.19 22.88 -9.23
C ASP A 15 -11.82 22.18 -9.09
N THR A 16 -11.30 22.08 -7.87
CA THR A 16 -9.93 21.65 -7.56
C THR A 16 -9.85 20.50 -6.57
N ARG A 17 -10.88 20.25 -5.75
CA ARG A 17 -10.81 19.36 -4.58
C ARG A 17 -12.04 18.45 -4.46
N LEU A 18 -11.79 17.29 -3.87
CA LEU A 18 -12.79 16.35 -3.37
C LEU A 18 -12.79 16.46 -1.84
N LEU A 19 -13.93 16.80 -1.26
CA LEU A 19 -14.10 16.96 0.18
C LEU A 19 -15.02 15.85 0.69
N PHE A 20 -14.44 14.89 1.40
CA PHE A 20 -15.19 13.80 2.02
C PHE A 20 -15.46 14.08 3.49
N THR A 21 -16.65 13.72 3.95
CA THR A 21 -16.95 13.55 5.37
C THR A 21 -17.21 12.07 5.64
N LEU A 22 -16.50 11.49 6.59
CA LEU A 22 -16.66 10.09 6.98
C LEU A 22 -17.63 9.96 8.16
N ASP A 23 -18.13 8.74 8.42
CA ASP A 23 -19.08 8.46 9.50
C ASP A 23 -18.53 8.79 10.91
N ASN A 24 -17.22 8.66 11.13
CA ASN A 24 -16.56 9.10 12.35
C ASN A 24 -16.35 10.62 12.46
N GLY A 25 -16.85 11.40 11.49
CA GLY A 25 -16.73 12.86 11.45
C GLY A 25 -15.41 13.38 10.87
N MET A 26 -14.47 12.51 10.49
CA MET A 26 -13.25 12.94 9.80
C MET A 26 -13.57 13.62 8.47
N ARG A 27 -12.84 14.69 8.17
CA ARG A 27 -12.88 15.35 6.87
C ARG A 27 -11.60 15.06 6.10
N ILE A 28 -11.76 14.59 4.87
CA ILE A 28 -10.65 14.29 3.97
C ILE A 28 -10.72 15.25 2.80
N ASP A 29 -9.70 16.10 2.68
CA ASP A 29 -9.48 16.96 1.52
C ASP A 29 -8.48 16.29 0.58
N GLU A 30 -8.92 15.98 -0.63
CA GLU A 30 -8.12 15.35 -1.68
C GLU A 30 -8.08 16.24 -2.93
N PRO A 31 -6.90 16.67 -3.42
CA PRO A 31 -6.82 17.41 -4.67
C PRO A 31 -7.23 16.54 -5.86
N ILE A 32 -8.08 17.07 -6.74
CA ILE A 32 -8.49 16.38 -7.97
C ILE A 32 -7.27 16.03 -8.84
N GLN A 33 -6.22 16.87 -8.81
CA GLN A 33 -4.99 16.63 -9.56
C GLN A 33 -4.22 15.38 -9.13
N ALA A 34 -4.37 14.91 -7.89
CA ALA A 34 -3.78 13.65 -7.45
C ALA A 34 -4.48 12.43 -8.06
N GLN A 35 -5.70 12.60 -8.57
CA GLN A 35 -6.53 11.55 -9.15
C GLN A 35 -6.46 11.62 -10.67
N ARG A 36 -5.50 10.91 -11.29
CA ARG A 36 -5.15 11.01 -12.73
C ARG A 36 -6.35 11.04 -13.68
N LEU A 37 -7.35 10.18 -13.46
CA LEU A 37 -8.53 10.11 -14.33
C LEU A 37 -9.51 11.26 -14.07
N LEU A 38 -9.71 11.66 -12.81
CA LEU A 38 -10.57 12.80 -12.47
C LEU A 38 -9.95 14.13 -12.92
N ALA A 39 -8.63 14.29 -12.83
CA ALA A 39 -7.91 15.46 -13.34
C ALA A 39 -8.20 15.73 -14.83
N LYS A 40 -8.39 14.67 -15.62
CA LYS A 40 -8.71 14.76 -17.06
C LYS A 40 -10.20 14.89 -17.36
N ALA A 41 -11.06 14.58 -16.39
CA ALA A 41 -12.52 14.65 -16.55
C ALA A 41 -13.02 16.10 -16.56
N THR A 42 -14.08 16.37 -17.32
CA THR A 42 -14.78 17.65 -17.29
C THR A 42 -15.58 17.81 -15.97
N PRO A 43 -15.91 19.04 -15.54
CA PRO A 43 -16.77 19.25 -14.36
C PRO A 43 -18.09 18.48 -14.43
N ALA A 44 -18.71 18.39 -15.61
CA ALA A 44 -19.95 17.63 -15.82
C ALA A 44 -19.77 16.13 -15.58
N GLN A 45 -18.63 15.54 -15.98
CA GLN A 45 -18.32 14.14 -15.70
C GLN A 45 -18.02 13.92 -14.22
N ARG A 46 -17.33 14.86 -13.56
CA ARG A 46 -17.02 14.78 -12.12
C ARG A 46 -18.28 14.91 -11.24
N ALA A 47 -19.30 15.62 -11.70
CA ALA A 47 -20.57 15.72 -10.99
C ALA A 47 -21.35 14.39 -10.95
N GLN A 48 -21.05 13.45 -11.85
CA GLN A 48 -21.73 12.15 -11.97
C GLN A 48 -20.98 11.07 -11.19
N TRP A 49 -21.14 11.06 -9.88
CA TRP A 49 -20.52 10.07 -8.99
C TRP A 49 -21.55 9.19 -8.29
N GLN A 50 -21.10 8.02 -7.84
CA GLN A 50 -21.89 7.03 -7.10
C GLN A 50 -21.00 6.40 -6.02
N LEU A 51 -21.52 6.20 -4.81
CA LEU A 51 -20.81 5.41 -3.79
C LEU A 51 -20.83 3.94 -4.16
N THR A 52 -19.83 3.19 -3.71
CA THR A 52 -19.87 1.72 -3.69
C THR A 52 -20.91 1.22 -2.67
N ASP A 53 -21.35 -0.03 -2.82
CA ASP A 53 -22.34 -0.65 -1.93
C ASP A 53 -21.91 -0.64 -0.45
N ASP A 54 -20.61 -0.81 -0.18
CA ASP A 54 -20.05 -0.76 1.18
C ASP A 54 -19.82 0.67 1.71
N SER A 55 -20.02 1.68 0.85
CA SER A 55 -19.77 3.10 1.09
C SER A 55 -18.31 3.44 1.43
N HIS A 56 -17.34 2.59 1.06
CA HIS A 56 -15.92 2.87 1.22
C HIS A 56 -15.25 3.45 -0.03
N GLY A 57 -15.92 3.38 -1.18
CA GLY A 57 -15.39 3.87 -2.44
C GLY A 57 -16.36 4.78 -3.19
N VAL A 58 -15.83 5.46 -4.20
CA VAL A 58 -16.60 6.30 -5.12
C VAL A 58 -16.26 5.95 -6.55
N ASN A 59 -17.30 5.72 -7.35
CA ASN A 59 -17.23 5.53 -8.80
C ASN A 59 -17.67 6.82 -9.51
N TRP A 60 -17.04 7.09 -10.66
CA TRP A 60 -17.49 8.09 -11.63
C TRP A 60 -17.77 7.38 -12.96
N PRO A 61 -19.00 6.89 -13.19
CA PRO A 61 -19.31 6.07 -14.37
C PRO A 61 -19.02 6.77 -15.70
N ALA A 62 -19.10 8.10 -15.74
CA ALA A 62 -18.78 8.91 -16.92
C ALA A 62 -17.26 9.06 -17.17
N VAL A 63 -16.41 8.56 -16.28
CA VAL A 63 -14.95 8.61 -16.33
C VAL A 63 -14.35 7.22 -16.52
N ALA A 64 -14.86 6.21 -15.80
CA ALA A 64 -14.40 4.82 -15.89
C ALA A 64 -15.52 3.83 -15.54
N PRO A 65 -15.46 2.57 -16.02
CA PRO A 65 -16.40 1.52 -15.59
C PRO A 65 -16.42 1.39 -14.05
N PRO A 66 -17.60 1.32 -13.43
CA PRO A 66 -17.70 1.14 -11.97
C PRO A 66 -17.04 -0.17 -11.50
N SER A 67 -16.42 -0.11 -10.32
CA SER A 67 -15.88 -1.29 -9.64
C SER A 67 -16.45 -1.40 -8.21
N ALA A 68 -16.36 -2.59 -7.62
CA ALA A 68 -16.76 -2.82 -6.23
C ALA A 68 -15.92 -2.02 -5.22
N GLN A 69 -14.68 -1.67 -5.58
CA GLN A 69 -13.78 -0.89 -4.71
C GLN A 69 -13.85 0.62 -4.94
N GLY A 70 -14.55 1.06 -6.00
CA GLY A 70 -14.55 2.45 -6.44
C GLY A 70 -13.37 2.76 -7.36
N LEU A 71 -13.48 3.87 -8.09
CA LEU A 71 -12.34 4.53 -8.72
C LEU A 71 -11.42 5.17 -7.67
N LEU A 72 -12.03 5.69 -6.60
CA LEU A 72 -11.35 6.12 -5.39
C LEU A 72 -11.77 5.21 -4.23
N ASN A 73 -10.81 4.71 -3.47
CA ASN A 73 -11.03 3.82 -2.33
C ASN A 73 -10.54 4.47 -1.03
N MET A 74 -11.45 4.76 -0.11
CA MET A 74 -11.16 5.51 1.12
C MET A 74 -10.20 4.78 2.06
N PRO A 75 -10.36 3.47 2.34
CA PRO A 75 -9.36 2.71 3.10
C PRO A 75 -7.95 2.79 2.49
N MET A 76 -7.80 2.63 1.17
CA MET A 76 -6.49 2.77 0.54
C MET A 76 -5.93 4.19 0.68
N LEU A 77 -6.76 5.21 0.45
CA LEU A 77 -6.34 6.62 0.59
C LEU A 77 -5.85 6.93 2.00
N LEU A 78 -6.60 6.51 3.02
CA LEU A 78 -6.22 6.70 4.43
C LEU A 78 -4.97 5.91 4.79
N TRP A 79 -4.83 4.69 4.26
CA TRP A 79 -3.64 3.87 4.45
C TRP A 79 -2.39 4.53 3.86
N HIS A 80 -2.45 5.01 2.62
CA HIS A 80 -1.34 5.73 1.99
C HIS A 80 -0.94 6.98 2.78
N ARG A 81 -1.91 7.74 3.32
CA ARG A 81 -1.62 8.89 4.18
C ARG A 81 -0.91 8.48 5.46
N ARG A 82 -1.37 7.39 6.09
CA ARG A 82 -0.80 6.86 7.33
C ARG A 82 0.66 6.42 7.14
N THR A 83 0.94 5.68 6.07
CA THR A 83 2.30 5.22 5.77
C THR A 83 3.21 6.36 5.31
N ALA A 84 2.70 7.30 4.50
CA ALA A 84 3.44 8.50 4.09
C ALA A 84 3.86 9.36 5.30
N ARG A 85 3.02 9.46 6.33
CA ARG A 85 3.39 10.16 7.58
C ARG A 85 4.56 9.49 8.30
N ALA A 86 4.59 8.15 8.34
CA ALA A 86 5.69 7.41 8.91
C ALA A 86 7.00 7.64 8.10
N GLN A 87 6.92 7.66 6.77
CA GLN A 87 8.04 8.03 5.91
C GLN A 87 8.53 9.47 6.19
N ALA A 88 7.62 10.43 6.32
CA ALA A 88 7.97 11.80 6.68
C ALA A 88 8.68 11.88 8.05
N ARG A 89 8.30 11.02 9.00
CA ARG A 89 8.98 10.91 10.29
C ARG A 89 10.40 10.39 10.14
N LEU A 90 10.64 9.38 9.29
CA LEU A 90 11.98 8.89 8.97
C LEU A 90 12.86 10.01 8.41
N VAL A 91 12.32 10.81 7.47
CA VAL A 91 13.02 11.98 6.91
C VAL A 91 13.36 12.99 8.01
N ALA A 92 12.43 13.27 8.92
CA ALA A 92 12.65 14.21 10.02
C ALA A 92 13.77 13.77 10.99
N VAL A 93 14.00 12.46 11.15
CA VAL A 93 15.12 11.90 11.93
C VAL A 93 16.37 11.64 11.08
N ARG A 94 16.42 12.18 9.85
CA ARG A 94 17.52 12.08 8.89
C ARG A 94 17.85 10.64 8.48
N GLY A 95 16.83 9.82 8.27
CA GLY A 95 17.01 8.43 7.85
C GLY A 95 17.44 7.47 8.97
N ARG A 96 17.58 7.95 10.21
CA ARG A 96 17.90 7.11 11.37
C ARG A 96 16.70 6.23 11.74
N PHE A 97 16.61 5.06 11.12
CA PHE A 97 15.51 4.11 11.28
C PHE A 97 15.39 3.62 12.74
N ASP A 98 16.52 3.47 13.42
CA ASP A 98 16.61 3.14 14.84
C ASP A 98 16.08 4.26 15.78
N ALA A 99 15.98 5.49 15.31
CA ALA A 99 15.38 6.60 16.07
C ALA A 99 13.84 6.61 16.05
N LEU A 100 13.22 5.77 15.21
CA LEU A 100 11.77 5.60 15.16
C LEU A 100 11.27 4.67 16.26
N THR A 101 10.03 4.86 16.69
CA THR A 101 9.31 3.89 17.53
C THR A 101 9.08 2.58 16.78
N PRO A 102 8.86 1.44 17.47
CA PRO A 102 8.60 0.16 16.80
C PRO A 102 7.47 0.23 15.75
N GLY A 103 6.33 0.83 16.10
CA GLY A 103 5.21 0.98 15.16
C GLY A 103 5.51 1.91 13.98
N GLU A 104 6.35 2.93 14.16
CA GLU A 104 6.80 3.78 13.04
C GLU A 104 7.75 3.02 12.11
N ARG A 105 8.63 2.16 12.65
CA ARG A 105 9.50 1.30 11.85
C ARG A 105 8.69 0.31 11.02
N GLU A 106 7.70 -0.33 11.63
CA GLU A 106 6.77 -1.23 10.95
C GLU A 106 6.02 -0.52 9.81
N LEU A 107 5.47 0.66 10.07
CA LEU A 107 4.77 1.46 9.04
C LEU A 107 5.70 1.89 7.90
N VAL A 108 6.94 2.30 8.21
CA VAL A 108 7.94 2.63 7.18
C VAL A 108 8.32 1.40 6.37
N ALA A 109 8.52 0.25 7.01
CA ALA A 109 8.84 -1.00 6.33
C ALA A 109 7.70 -1.41 5.38
N LEU A 110 6.43 -1.35 5.82
CA LEU A 110 5.28 -1.58 4.95
C LEU A 110 5.19 -0.57 3.79
N ALA A 111 5.52 0.70 4.06
CA ALA A 111 5.49 1.75 3.03
C ALA A 111 6.55 1.53 1.95
N ARG A 112 7.75 1.09 2.35
CA ARG A 112 8.80 0.73 1.40
C ARG A 112 8.42 -0.53 0.62
N LEU A 113 7.80 -1.52 1.27
CA LEU A 113 7.37 -2.77 0.61
C LEU A 113 6.41 -2.43 -0.52
N ASP A 114 5.42 -1.58 -0.24
CA ASP A 114 4.44 -1.16 -1.23
C ASP A 114 5.06 -0.38 -2.41
N ALA A 115 6.03 0.49 -2.12
CA ALA A 115 6.76 1.22 -3.17
C ALA A 115 7.59 0.28 -4.06
N ASP A 116 8.35 -0.64 -3.46
CA ASP A 116 9.18 -1.58 -4.22
C ASP A 116 8.32 -2.51 -5.08
N MET A 117 7.24 -3.07 -4.51
CA MET A 117 6.29 -3.90 -5.25
C MET A 117 5.59 -3.14 -6.38
N SER A 118 5.32 -1.84 -6.22
CA SER A 118 4.65 -1.04 -7.25
C SER A 118 5.58 -0.59 -8.38
N ASP A 119 6.83 -0.28 -8.06
CA ASP A 119 7.76 0.36 -9.00
C ASP A 119 8.68 -0.64 -9.72
N SER A 120 9.02 -1.78 -9.09
CA SER A 120 10.02 -2.70 -9.66
C SER A 120 9.89 -4.15 -9.19
N GLY A 121 8.80 -4.50 -8.50
CA GLY A 121 8.60 -5.82 -7.93
C GLY A 121 9.56 -6.15 -6.78
N TYR A 122 9.60 -7.43 -6.42
CA TYR A 122 10.34 -7.94 -5.27
C TYR A 122 11.87 -7.78 -5.32
N ALA A 123 12.48 -7.63 -6.49
CA ALA A 123 13.95 -7.53 -6.61
C ALA A 123 14.52 -6.36 -5.78
N ARG A 124 13.82 -5.22 -5.75
CA ARG A 124 14.25 -4.04 -4.96
C ARG A 124 14.06 -4.18 -3.47
N TYR A 125 13.08 -5.00 -3.05
CA TYR A 125 12.83 -5.30 -1.64
C TYR A 125 14.05 -5.96 -1.00
N PHE A 126 14.81 -6.78 -1.76
CA PHE A 126 16.01 -7.44 -1.25
C PHE A 126 17.27 -6.60 -1.41
N ASP A 127 17.42 -5.92 -2.56
CA ASP A 127 18.63 -5.14 -2.86
C ASP A 127 18.87 -3.95 -1.91
N HIS A 128 17.82 -3.23 -1.52
CA HIS A 128 17.99 -1.96 -0.78
C HIS A 128 17.80 -2.04 0.74
N TRP A 129 17.46 -3.22 1.30
CA TRP A 129 16.95 -3.30 2.67
C TRP A 129 17.85 -4.10 3.60
N ASP A 130 18.24 -3.46 4.70
CA ASP A 130 18.87 -4.14 5.81
C ASP A 130 17.96 -5.19 6.47
N ALA A 131 18.57 -6.12 7.20
CA ALA A 131 17.85 -7.20 7.89
C ALA A 131 16.79 -6.67 8.89
N LEU A 132 17.04 -5.51 9.48
CA LEU A 132 16.11 -4.88 10.42
C LEU A 132 14.82 -4.45 9.70
N THR A 133 14.94 -3.76 8.57
CA THR A 133 13.78 -3.29 7.79
C THR A 133 12.94 -4.48 7.31
N ARG A 134 13.58 -5.54 6.81
CA ARG A 134 12.90 -6.80 6.41
C ARG A 134 12.16 -7.44 7.59
N SER A 135 12.81 -7.54 8.75
CA SER A 135 12.18 -8.09 9.96
C SER A 135 10.96 -7.27 10.41
N CYS A 136 11.03 -5.95 10.33
CA CYS A 136 9.92 -5.07 10.66
C CYS A 136 8.73 -5.25 9.70
N ALA A 137 8.96 -5.44 8.39
CA ALA A 137 7.87 -5.71 7.45
C ALA A 137 7.14 -7.02 7.78
N LEU A 138 7.89 -8.09 8.05
CA LEU A 138 7.31 -9.40 8.40
C LEU A 138 6.56 -9.37 9.74
N GLN A 139 7.11 -8.67 10.74
CA GLN A 139 6.45 -8.44 12.03
C GLN A 139 5.14 -7.68 11.84
N ALA A 140 5.16 -6.62 11.04
CA ALA A 140 3.99 -5.81 10.75
C ALA A 140 2.89 -6.63 10.04
N LEU A 141 3.25 -7.40 9.01
CA LEU A 141 2.30 -8.28 8.30
C LEU A 141 1.69 -9.32 9.25
N THR A 142 2.48 -9.86 10.17
CA THR A 142 2.01 -10.78 11.20
C THR A 142 1.04 -10.08 12.17
N ALA A 143 1.39 -8.91 12.67
CA ALA A 143 0.59 -8.14 13.62
C ALA A 143 -0.76 -7.69 13.03
N MET A 144 -0.79 -7.38 11.74
CA MET A 144 -2.01 -7.07 10.99
C MET A 144 -2.86 -8.30 10.64
N GLY A 145 -2.33 -9.52 10.82
CA GLY A 145 -3.00 -10.76 10.41
C GLY A 145 -2.97 -11.01 8.90
N ALA A 146 -2.05 -10.39 8.15
CA ALA A 146 -1.90 -10.54 6.70
C ALA A 146 -1.13 -11.81 6.33
N SER A 147 -1.65 -12.98 6.74
CA SER A 147 -0.94 -14.26 6.68
C SER A 147 -0.49 -14.67 5.28
N GLN A 148 -1.34 -14.50 4.26
CA GLN A 148 -1.01 -14.84 2.87
C GLN A 148 0.13 -13.98 2.32
N VAL A 149 0.08 -12.66 2.59
CA VAL A 149 1.12 -11.73 2.13
C VAL A 149 2.41 -11.99 2.89
N ARG A 150 2.35 -12.18 4.21
CA ARG A 150 3.52 -12.60 4.99
C ARG A 150 4.16 -13.85 4.37
N GLN A 151 3.36 -14.88 4.08
CA GLN A 151 3.88 -16.12 3.52
C GLN A 151 4.54 -15.91 2.15
N ALA A 152 3.99 -15.02 1.32
CA ALA A 152 4.58 -14.64 0.05
C ALA A 152 5.94 -13.96 0.25
N ILE A 153 6.04 -12.98 1.15
CA ILE A 153 7.31 -12.27 1.44
C ILE A 153 8.36 -13.21 2.06
N ASP A 154 7.95 -14.10 2.97
CA ASP A 154 8.83 -15.13 3.53
C ASP A 154 9.34 -16.11 2.46
N GLY A 155 8.46 -16.56 1.58
CA GLY A 155 8.81 -17.45 0.48
C GLY A 155 9.82 -16.80 -0.47
N LEU A 156 9.57 -15.53 -0.82
CA LEU A 156 10.50 -14.72 -1.58
C LEU A 156 11.87 -14.67 -0.86
N GLY A 157 11.89 -14.35 0.43
CA GLY A 157 13.13 -14.28 1.21
C GLY A 157 13.94 -15.57 1.19
N ALA A 158 13.29 -16.72 1.33
CA ALA A 158 13.97 -18.01 1.29
C ALA A 158 14.63 -18.33 -0.07
N VAL A 159 14.09 -17.79 -1.17
CA VAL A 159 14.72 -17.93 -2.49
C VAL A 159 15.96 -17.05 -2.58
N PHE A 160 15.88 -15.80 -2.13
CA PHE A 160 17.03 -14.87 -2.15
C PHE A 160 18.14 -15.31 -1.23
N GLU A 161 17.84 -15.67 0.02
CA GLU A 161 18.84 -16.09 0.99
C GLU A 161 19.65 -17.29 0.46
N ARG A 162 19.00 -18.25 -0.21
CA ARG A 162 19.68 -19.38 -0.85
C ARG A 162 20.59 -18.96 -2.02
N LEU A 163 20.21 -17.93 -2.78
CA LEU A 163 21.00 -17.45 -3.91
C LEU A 163 22.14 -16.54 -3.44
N GLU A 164 21.95 -15.74 -2.40
CA GLU A 164 23.00 -14.92 -1.76
C GLU A 164 24.11 -15.77 -1.10
N GLU A 165 23.85 -17.03 -0.78
CA GLU A 165 24.88 -17.98 -0.31
C GLU A 165 25.90 -18.36 -1.41
N ASP A 166 25.59 -18.10 -2.68
CA ASP A 166 26.49 -18.34 -3.80
C ASP A 166 27.47 -17.15 -3.96
N PRO A 167 28.78 -17.32 -3.68
CA PRO A 167 29.75 -16.24 -3.73
C PRO A 167 29.99 -15.71 -5.15
N ASP A 168 29.54 -16.42 -6.20
CA ASP A 168 29.67 -16.00 -7.59
C ASP A 168 28.55 -15.05 -8.03
N LEU A 169 27.48 -14.89 -7.24
CA LEU A 169 26.39 -13.94 -7.51
C LEU A 169 26.69 -12.61 -6.82
N LEU A 170 27.09 -11.60 -7.60
CA LEU A 170 27.63 -10.33 -7.09
C LEU A 170 26.62 -9.17 -7.17
N SER A 171 25.48 -9.39 -7.82
CA SER A 171 24.44 -8.38 -8.04
C SER A 171 23.03 -9.00 -8.01
N ILE A 172 22.02 -8.14 -7.89
CA ILE A 172 20.62 -8.55 -7.99
C ILE A 172 20.30 -9.10 -9.39
N GLU A 173 20.92 -8.56 -10.45
CA GLU A 173 20.79 -9.08 -11.80
C GLU A 173 21.36 -10.51 -11.92
N ASP A 174 22.51 -10.78 -11.31
CA ASP A 174 23.09 -12.13 -11.28
C ASP A 174 22.16 -13.11 -10.56
N ILE A 175 21.55 -12.68 -9.45
CA ILE A 175 20.57 -13.47 -8.70
C ILE A 175 19.35 -13.81 -9.58
N LEU A 176 18.80 -12.81 -10.27
CA LEU A 176 17.65 -13.00 -11.16
C LEU A 176 17.96 -13.92 -12.34
N ASP A 177 19.17 -13.81 -12.92
CA ASP A 177 19.62 -14.66 -14.02
C ASP A 177 19.91 -16.11 -13.56
N ALA A 178 20.37 -16.28 -12.33
CA ALA A 178 20.63 -17.59 -11.73
C ALA A 178 19.36 -18.32 -11.27
N MET A 179 18.21 -17.64 -11.19
CA MET A 179 16.96 -18.26 -10.79
C MET A 179 16.54 -19.39 -11.72
N SER A 180 16.27 -20.56 -11.15
CA SER A 180 15.65 -21.65 -11.88
C SER A 180 14.25 -21.27 -12.37
N GLU A 181 13.77 -21.93 -13.41
CA GLU A 181 12.39 -21.74 -13.89
C GLU A 181 11.34 -21.99 -12.79
N THR A 182 11.60 -22.95 -11.89
CA THR A 182 10.72 -23.22 -10.76
C THR A 182 10.71 -22.07 -9.74
N ASP A 183 11.86 -21.43 -9.51
CA ASP A 183 11.93 -20.29 -8.61
C ASP A 183 11.24 -19.06 -9.21
N ARG A 184 11.43 -18.81 -10.52
CA ARG A 184 10.73 -17.71 -11.22
C ARG A 184 9.21 -17.85 -11.09
N GLN A 185 8.67 -19.03 -11.35
CA GLN A 185 7.24 -19.29 -11.21
C GLN A 185 6.72 -19.09 -9.78
N ARG A 186 7.52 -19.47 -8.77
CA ARG A 186 7.14 -19.25 -7.36
C ARG A 186 7.08 -17.77 -7.02
N VAL A 187 8.10 -17.04 -7.44
CA VAL A 187 8.18 -15.59 -7.27
C VAL A 187 6.99 -14.90 -7.91
N ASP A 188 6.71 -15.18 -9.19
CA ASP A 188 5.57 -14.58 -9.90
C ASP A 188 4.26 -14.84 -9.14
N GLY A 189 4.08 -16.08 -8.66
CA GLY A 189 2.93 -16.45 -7.84
C GLY A 189 2.85 -15.67 -6.52
N TRP A 190 3.97 -15.36 -5.88
CA TRP A 190 4.02 -14.55 -4.66
C TRP A 190 3.75 -13.07 -4.91
N GLU A 191 4.23 -12.52 -6.02
CA GLU A 191 3.88 -11.15 -6.43
C GLU A 191 2.37 -11.03 -6.70
N GLU A 192 1.79 -11.99 -7.41
CA GLU A 192 0.35 -12.03 -7.64
C GLU A 192 -0.46 -12.06 -6.33
N VAL A 193 0.03 -12.78 -5.31
CA VAL A 193 -0.58 -12.76 -3.97
C VAL A 193 -0.53 -11.35 -3.39
N TYR A 194 0.60 -10.65 -3.46
CA TYR A 194 0.70 -9.27 -3.00
C TYR A 194 -0.30 -8.36 -3.72
N TYR A 195 -0.29 -8.35 -5.06
CA TYR A 195 -1.15 -7.48 -5.86
C TYR A 195 -2.63 -7.71 -5.58
N ARG A 196 -3.04 -8.98 -5.47
CA ARG A 196 -4.43 -9.37 -5.16
C ARG A 196 -4.86 -8.93 -3.76
N GLN A 197 -3.92 -8.88 -2.82
CA GLN A 197 -4.20 -8.56 -1.42
C GLN A 197 -3.95 -7.10 -1.04
N SER A 198 -3.38 -6.28 -1.92
CA SER A 198 -3.05 -4.85 -1.67
C SER A 198 -4.21 -4.04 -1.04
N SER A 199 -5.42 -4.16 -1.58
CA SER A 199 -6.61 -3.50 -1.02
C SER A 199 -7.02 -4.04 0.36
N ALA A 200 -6.84 -5.35 0.59
CA ALA A 200 -7.12 -5.98 1.87
C ALA A 200 -6.07 -5.60 2.93
N LEU A 201 -4.79 -5.49 2.53
CA LEU A 201 -3.69 -5.01 3.36
C LEU A 201 -3.97 -3.60 3.91
N ALA A 202 -4.45 -2.67 3.07
CA ALA A 202 -4.82 -1.34 3.53
C ALA A 202 -5.88 -1.39 4.64
N ARG A 203 -6.90 -2.26 4.50
CA ARG A 203 -7.93 -2.43 5.53
C ARG A 203 -7.37 -3.05 6.81
N LEU A 204 -6.55 -4.09 6.71
CA LEU A 204 -5.91 -4.71 7.88
C LEU A 204 -4.98 -3.73 8.61
N GLY A 205 -4.21 -2.95 7.85
CA GLY A 205 -3.35 -1.90 8.38
C GLY A 205 -4.12 -0.83 9.13
N LEU A 206 -5.24 -0.36 8.61
CA LEU A 206 -6.10 0.60 9.33
C LEU A 206 -6.77 0.01 10.57
N ILE A 207 -7.13 -1.27 10.55
CA ILE A 207 -7.67 -1.96 11.74
C ILE A 207 -6.62 -2.04 12.84
N HIS A 208 -5.36 -2.29 12.48
CA HIS A 208 -4.26 -2.49 13.43
C HIS A 208 -3.65 -1.17 13.91
N TYR A 209 -3.21 -0.31 12.98
CA TYR A 209 -2.49 0.94 13.28
C TYR A 209 -3.39 2.16 13.43
N GLY A 210 -4.68 2.03 13.10
CA GLY A 210 -5.63 3.13 13.10
C GLY A 210 -5.40 4.14 11.98
N VAL A 211 -6.26 5.16 11.98
CA VAL A 211 -6.11 6.38 11.18
C VAL A 211 -5.37 7.44 11.98
N ASP A 212 -4.76 8.40 11.28
CA ASP A 212 -4.27 9.61 11.94
C ASP A 212 -5.44 10.38 12.55
N LYS A 213 -5.30 10.78 13.81
CA LYS A 213 -6.19 11.77 14.42
C LYS A 213 -5.92 13.11 13.73
N ALA A 214 -7.00 13.75 13.26
CA ALA A 214 -6.99 15.11 12.73
C ALA A 214 -6.48 16.11 13.77
#